data_AF-A0A2E7MNP1-F1
#
_entry.id   AF-A0A2E7MNP1-F1
#
_cell.length_a   1.000
_cell.length_b   1.000
_cell.length_c   1.000
_cell.angle_alpha   90.00
_cell.angle_beta   90.00
_cell.angle_gamma   90.00
#
_symmetry.space_group_name_H-M   'P 1'
#
loop_
_entity.id
_entity.type
_entity.pdbx_description
1 polymer ?
#
loop_
_entity_poly.entity_id
_entity_poly.type
_entity_poly.pdbx_seq_one_letter_code
_entity_poly.pdbx_strand_id
1 'polypeptide(L)' 'MSNFSVEIRSDEPFEKALRRFSAKLRKNGVLQDLKKRRFFTKPSVQKKIDRQKSIRRQQKASRMGQ' A
#
# COMPACT_ATOMS: atom_id res chain seq x y z
N MET A 1 15.01 -2.55 -1.02
CA MET A 1 13.73 -2.89 -1.69
C MET A 1 13.20 -4.14 -1.03
N SER A 2 11.92 -4.20 -0.68
CA SER A 2 11.37 -5.41 -0.06
C SER A 2 11.34 -6.53 -1.10
N ASN A 3 11.95 -7.67 -0.80
CA ASN A 3 11.87 -8.88 -1.61
C ASN A 3 10.40 -9.32 -1.68
N PHE A 4 9.77 -9.08 -2.84
CA PHE A 4 8.37 -9.37 -3.11
C PHE A 4 8.27 -10.72 -3.84
N SER A 5 7.96 -11.79 -3.09
CA SER A 5 7.69 -13.12 -3.64
C SER A 5 6.33 -13.64 -3.15
N VAL A 6 5.62 -14.41 -3.96
CA VAL A 6 4.41 -15.14 -3.55
C VAL A 6 4.58 -16.57 -4.00
N GLU A 7 4.68 -17.48 -3.06
CA GLU A 7 4.78 -18.91 -3.34
C GLU A 7 3.38 -19.45 -3.65
N ILE A 8 3.28 -20.16 -4.77
CA ILE A 8 2.06 -20.83 -5.20
C ILE A 8 2.14 -22.27 -4.69
N ARG A 9 1.09 -22.73 -4.01
CA ARG A 9 0.97 -24.13 -3.57
C ARG A 9 0.23 -24.93 -4.64
N SER A 10 0.61 -26.19 -4.81
CA SER A 10 0.07 -27.09 -5.84
C SER A 10 -1.44 -27.34 -5.69
N ASP A 11 -1.96 -27.36 -4.45
CA ASP A 11 -3.38 -27.62 -4.15
C ASP A 11 -4.26 -26.34 -4.11
N GLU A 12 -3.76 -25.21 -4.61
CA GLU A 12 -4.49 -23.94 -4.53
C GLU A 12 -5.08 -23.50 -5.88
N PRO A 13 -6.38 -23.14 -5.93
CA PRO A 13 -6.96 -22.51 -7.11
C PRO A 13 -6.23 -21.21 -7.46
N PHE A 14 -5.97 -21.01 -8.76
CA PHE A 14 -5.23 -19.84 -9.28
C PHE A 14 -5.75 -18.49 -8.76
N GLU A 15 -7.07 -18.32 -8.69
CA GLU A 15 -7.72 -17.09 -8.20
C GLU A 15 -7.30 -16.72 -6.78
N LYS A 16 -7.12 -17.72 -5.91
CA LYS A 16 -6.73 -17.51 -4.51
C LYS A 16 -5.26 -17.08 -4.42
N ALA A 17 -4.39 -17.62 -5.27
CA ALA A 17 -3.02 -17.14 -5.43
C ALA A 17 -2.98 -15.69 -5.94
N LEU A 18 -3.79 -15.35 -6.94
CA LEU A 18 -3.91 -13.98 -7.47
C LEU A 18 -4.43 -12.98 -6.42
N ARG A 19 -5.39 -13.40 -5.60
CA ARG A 19 -5.91 -12.56 -4.50
C ARG A 19 -4.83 -12.27 -3.46
N ARG A 20 -4.03 -13.28 -3.08
CA ARG A 20 -2.89 -13.10 -2.16
C ARG A 20 -1.82 -12.21 -2.76
N PHE A 21 -1.51 -12.38 -4.04
CA PHE A 21 -0.61 -11.50 -4.76
C PHE A 21 -1.08 -10.05 -4.72
N SER A 22 -2.34 -9.81 -5.07
CA SER A 22 -2.93 -8.46 -5.06
C SER A 22 -2.94 -7.83 -3.67
N ALA A 23 -3.25 -8.63 -2.64
CA ALA A 23 -3.21 -8.19 -1.25
C ALA A 23 -1.78 -7.86 -0.79
N LYS A 24 -0.79 -8.71 -1.11
CA LYS A 24 0.62 -8.49 -0.77
C LYS A 24 1.19 -7.28 -1.51
N LEU A 25 0.82 -7.08 -2.78
CA LEU A 25 1.23 -5.93 -3.59
C LEU A 25 0.68 -4.61 -3.02
N ARG A 26 -0.58 -4.60 -2.58
CA ARG A 26 -1.19 -3.45 -1.87
C ARG A 26 -0.54 -3.20 -0.52
N LYS A 27 -0.26 -4.26 0.25
CA LYS A 27 0.39 -4.17 1.58
C LYS A 27 1.83 -3.67 1.49
N ASN A 28 2.59 -4.15 0.50
CA ASN A 28 3.98 -3.76 0.27
C ASN A 28 4.08 -2.30 -0.18
N GLY A 29 3.08 -1.80 -0.91
CA GLY A 29 3.01 -0.39 -1.30
C GLY A 29 3.85 -0.05 -2.54
N VAL A 30 4.36 -1.05 -3.28
CA VAL A 30 5.17 -0.89 -4.50
C VAL A 30 4.56 0.14 -5.45
N LEU A 31 3.26 0.02 -5.75
CA LEU A 31 2.56 0.95 -6.65
C LEU A 31 2.50 2.39 -6.09
N GLN A 32 2.37 2.56 -4.77
CA GLN A 32 2.38 3.88 -4.16
C GLN A 32 3.76 4.51 -4.25
N ASP A 33 4.82 3.72 -4.06
CA ASP A 33 6.19 4.23 -4.10
C ASP A 33 6.62 4.58 -5.52
N LEU A 34 6.23 3.77 -6.52
CA LEU A 34 6.38 4.14 -7.93
C LEU A 34 5.67 5.46 -8.24
N LYS A 35 4.44 5.64 -7.76
CA LYS A 35 3.69 6.88 -7.97
C LYS A 35 4.36 8.10 -7.31
N LYS A 36 4.90 7.94 -6.10
CA LYS A 36 5.63 9.02 -5.38
C LYS A 36 6.93 9.40 -6.09
N ARG A 37 7.62 8.42 -6.68
CA ARG A 37 8.92 8.60 -7.34
C ARG A 37 8.80 9.09 -8.79
N ARG A 38 7.60 9.07 -9.38
CA ARG A 38 7.37 9.43 -10.78
C ARG A 38 7.78 10.87 -11.13
N PHE A 39 7.72 11.78 -10.17
CA PHE A 39 8.08 13.19 -10.36
C PHE A 39 8.73 13.76 -9.10
N PHE A 40 9.59 14.75 -9.27
CA PHE A 40 10.14 15.49 -8.14
C PHE A 40 9.02 16.24 -7.42
N THR A 41 8.90 16.00 -6.12
CA THR A 41 7.98 16.72 -5.24
C THR A 41 8.81 17.45 -4.20
N LYS A 42 8.62 18.78 -4.09
CA LYS A 42 9.32 19.58 -3.09
C LYS A 42 9.09 18.99 -1.69
N PRO A 43 10.11 18.93 -0.81
CA PRO A 43 9.98 18.32 0.52
C PRO A 43 8.84 18.90 1.36
N SER A 44 8.55 20.20 1.24
CA SER A 44 7.44 20.86 1.94
C SER A 44 6.07 20.34 1.50
N VAL A 45 5.89 20.11 0.20
CA VAL A 45 4.65 19.57 -0.38
C VAL A 45 4.47 18.12 0.07
N GLN A 46 5.55 17.32 0.05
CA GLN A 46 5.52 15.95 0.54
C GLN A 46 5.11 15.88 2.02
N LYS A 47 5.72 16.71 2.89
CA LYS A 47 5.34 16.83 4.31
C LYS A 47 3.86 17.19 4.50
N LYS A 48 3.33 18.13 3.70
CA LYS A 48 1.90 18.51 3.75
C LYS A 48 0.98 17.34 3.37
N ILE A 49 1.31 16.62 2.31
CA ILE A 49 0.56 15.44 1.85
C ILE A 49 0.57 14.35 2.93
N ASP A 50 1.72 14.07 3.53
CA ASP A 50 1.84 13.02 4.54
C ASP A 50 1.09 13.35 5.83
N ARG A 51 1.13 14.62 6.27
CA ARG A 51 0.30 15.11 7.39
C ARG A 51 -1.19 14.91 7.10
N GLN A 52 -1.65 15.29 5.92
CA GLN A 52 -3.07 15.15 5.55
C GLN A 52 -3.50 13.68 5.47
N LYS A 53 -2.64 12.79 4.95
CA LYS A 53 -2.88 11.34 4.95
C LYS A 53 -2.97 10.76 6.35
N SER A 54 -2.12 11.21 7.27
CA SER A 54 -2.13 10.77 8.67
C SER A 54 -3.43 11.15 9.36
N ILE A 55 -3.85 12.41 9.23
CA ILE A 55 -5.13 12.90 9.80
C ILE A 55 -6.31 12.09 9.26
N ARG A 56 -6.38 11.86 7.94
CA ARG A 56 -7.43 11.04 7.33
C ARG A 56 -7.44 9.60 7.87
N ARG A 57 -6.26 9.01 8.10
CA ARG A 57 -6.14 7.66 8.69
C ARG A 57 -6.67 7.64 10.12
N GLN A 58 -6.32 8.63 10.93
CA GLN A 58 -6.79 8.75 12.32
C GLN A 58 -8.31 8.92 12.38
N GLN A 59 -8.87 9.83 11.57
CA GLN A 59 -10.32 10.06 11.49
C GLN A 59 -11.08 8.80 11.04
N LYS A 60 -10.50 8.01 10.13
CA LYS A 60 -11.10 6.72 9.73
C LYS A 60 -11.06 5.71 10.88
N ALA A 61 -9.95 5.62 11.61
CA ALA A 61 -9.81 4.71 12.74
C ALA A 61 -10.79 5.05 13.87
N SER A 62 -10.94 6.34 14.21
CA SER A 62 -11.87 6.78 15.24
C SER A 62 -13.33 6.50 14.88
N ARG A 63 -13.70 6.61 13.60
CA ARG A 63 -15.05 6.25 13.12
C ARG A 63 -15.36 4.75 13.18
N MET A 64 -14.35 3.90 13.01
CA MET A 64 -14.52 2.45 13.00
C MET A 64 -14.52 1.83 14.41
N GLY A 65 -14.01 2.57 15.40
CA GLY A 65 -14.01 2.17 16.81
C GLY A 65 -15.19 2.74 17.62
N GLN A 66 -16.11 3.45 16.97
CA GLN A 66 -17.43 3.82 17.50
C GLN A 66 -18.47 2.81 17.04
#